data_AF-A0AA90JZG6-F1
#
_entry.id   AF-A0AA90JZG6-F1
#
_cell.length_a   1.000
_cell.length_b   1.000
_cell.length_c   1.000
_cell.angle_alpha   90.00
_cell.angle_beta   90.00
_cell.angle_gamma   90.00
#
_symmetry.space_group_name_H-M   'P 1'
#
loop_
_entity.id
_entity.type
_entity.pdbx_description
1 polymer ?
#
loop_
_entity_poly.entity_id
_entity_poly.type
_entity_poly.pdbx_seq_one_letter_code
_entity_poly.pdbx_strand_id
1 'polypeptide(L)'
;MSVDKGKLKALALAATPGQWVTEGEYVNEHGHLLYAYVAHENSGMIAEAFANCRVKTDEECRANAAFIAGANPANVLALLAEFEALHDRAAYWRQRAKSAEGHLHASDFQSACDALHLDSNYADIPVEQLTEVQKARISSAVNTVLRAVNARRDLRRPTDVTDQRDNQNLTRQAG
;
A
#
# COMPACT_ATOMS: atom_id res chain seq x y z
N MET A 1 -16.34 -12.25 -2.36
CA MET A 1 -16.42 -12.06 -0.89
C MET A 1 -15.48 -10.91 -0.54
N SER A 2 -15.93 -9.90 0.22
CA SER A 2 -15.09 -8.78 0.66
C SER A 2 -14.75 -8.97 2.14
N VAL A 3 -13.49 -8.79 2.51
CA VAL A 3 -13.05 -8.85 3.91
C VAL A 3 -13.26 -7.48 4.55
N ASP A 4 -14.00 -7.44 5.66
CA ASP A 4 -14.12 -6.25 6.50
C ASP A 4 -12.83 -6.08 7.33
N LYS A 5 -11.91 -5.26 6.82
CA LYS A 5 -10.59 -5.03 7.40
C LYS A 5 -10.66 -4.28 8.74
N GLY A 6 -11.63 -3.37 8.88
CA GLY A 6 -11.83 -2.62 10.11
C GLY A 6 -12.27 -3.55 11.25
N LYS A 7 -13.23 -4.42 10.96
CA LYS A 7 -13.66 -5.46 11.89
C LYS A 7 -12.53 -6.44 12.21
N LEU A 8 -11.78 -6.90 11.21
CA LEU A 8 -10.66 -7.82 11.43
C LEU A 8 -9.55 -7.20 12.29
N LYS A 9 -9.21 -5.92 12.07
CA LYS A 9 -8.26 -5.16 12.89
C LYS A 9 -8.73 -5.06 14.34
N ALA A 10 -10.01 -4.74 14.56
CA ALA A 10 -10.58 -4.65 15.90
C ALA A 10 -10.56 -6.00 16.63
N LEU A 11 -10.88 -7.10 15.94
CA LEU A 11 -10.79 -8.45 16.50
C LEU A 11 -9.34 -8.83 16.86
N ALA A 12 -8.38 -8.52 15.99
CA ALA A 12 -6.97 -8.81 16.27
C ALA A 12 -6.44 -7.99 17.46
N LEU A 13 -6.80 -6.72 17.58
CA LEU A 13 -6.41 -5.89 18.73
C LEU A 13 -7.01 -6.36 20.07
N ALA A 14 -8.18 -7.01 20.03
CA ALA A 14 -8.87 -7.52 21.23
C ALA A 14 -8.41 -8.93 21.64
N ALA A 15 -7.81 -9.68 20.72
CA ALA A 15 -7.30 -11.03 20.99
C ALA A 15 -5.99 -11.00 21.78
N THR A 16 -5.56 -12.15 22.30
CA THR A 16 -4.29 -12.28 23.05
C THR A 16 -3.13 -11.76 22.19
N PRO A 17 -2.43 -10.69 22.62
CA PRO A 17 -1.33 -10.11 21.85
C PRO A 17 -0.13 -11.06 21.80
N GLY A 18 0.85 -10.73 20.95
CA GLY A 18 2.11 -11.51 20.81
C GLY A 18 2.04 -12.62 19.77
N GLN A 19 3.15 -13.36 19.62
CA GLN A 19 3.19 -14.49 18.70
C GLN A 19 2.54 -15.72 19.33
N TRP A 20 1.83 -16.47 18.50
CA TRP A 20 1.25 -17.75 18.89
C TRP A 20 2.03 -18.89 18.23
N VAL A 21 2.14 -20.01 18.94
CA VAL A 21 2.92 -21.18 18.56
C VAL A 21 2.09 -22.44 18.73
N THR A 22 2.47 -23.50 18.03
CA THR A 22 2.01 -24.86 18.35
C THR A 22 2.97 -25.46 19.35
N GLU A 23 2.51 -25.81 20.54
CA GLU A 23 3.40 -26.23 21.63
C GLU A 23 3.17 -27.71 22.01
N GLY A 24 2.19 -28.41 21.39
CA GLY A 24 2.04 -29.87 21.50
C GLY A 24 0.65 -30.41 21.15
N GLU A 25 0.34 -31.62 21.63
CA GLU A 25 -0.88 -32.37 21.28
C GLU A 25 -1.40 -33.24 22.44
N TYR A 26 -2.70 -33.55 22.40
CA TYR A 26 -3.32 -34.50 23.32
C TYR A 26 -3.73 -35.78 22.60
N VAL A 27 -3.11 -36.88 23.00
CA VAL A 27 -3.38 -38.24 22.50
C VAL A 27 -4.00 -39.05 23.63
N ASN A 28 -5.10 -39.72 23.35
CA ASN A 28 -5.79 -40.53 24.36
C ASN A 28 -5.05 -41.85 24.65
N GLU A 29 -5.55 -42.60 25.65
CA GLU A 29 -4.96 -43.89 26.08
C GLU A 29 -4.93 -44.97 24.97
N HIS A 30 -5.73 -44.79 23.91
CA HIS A 30 -5.77 -45.69 22.76
C HIS A 30 -4.86 -45.27 21.60
N GLY A 31 -4.08 -44.19 21.77
CA GLY A 31 -3.17 -43.68 20.74
C GLY A 31 -3.84 -42.82 19.68
N HIS A 32 -5.07 -42.34 19.90
CA HIS A 32 -5.75 -41.44 18.99
C HIS A 32 -5.52 -39.98 19.39
N LEU A 33 -5.06 -39.16 18.44
CA LEU A 33 -5.02 -37.71 18.59
C LEU A 33 -6.45 -37.17 18.78
N LEU A 34 -6.66 -36.34 19.82
CA LEU A 34 -7.92 -35.63 19.99
C LEU A 34 -7.82 -34.16 19.57
N TYR A 35 -6.71 -33.50 19.88
CA TYR A 35 -6.47 -32.13 19.47
C TYR A 35 -4.99 -31.75 19.51
N ALA A 36 -4.62 -30.76 18.68
CA ALA A 36 -3.35 -30.05 18.73
C ALA A 36 -3.57 -28.64 19.29
N TYR A 37 -2.67 -28.17 20.16
CA TYR A 37 -2.88 -26.91 20.86
C TYR A 37 -2.07 -25.75 20.29
N VAL A 38 -2.69 -24.57 20.33
CA VAL A 38 -2.10 -23.28 20.03
C VAL A 38 -1.96 -22.51 21.32
N ALA A 39 -0.77 -22.00 21.59
CA ALA A 39 -0.41 -21.29 22.80
C ALA A 39 0.27 -19.96 22.48
N HIS A 40 0.39 -19.12 23.49
CA HIS A 40 1.25 -17.94 23.41
C HIS A 40 2.73 -18.36 23.46
N GLU A 41 3.63 -17.63 22.80
CA GLU A 41 5.08 -17.90 22.83
C GLU A 41 5.69 -17.91 24.24
N ASN A 42 5.05 -17.22 25.18
CA ASN A 42 5.40 -17.18 26.62
C ASN A 42 4.57 -18.14 27.47
N SER A 43 4.07 -19.23 26.89
CA SER A 43 3.16 -20.21 27.51
C SER A 43 1.73 -19.72 27.72
N GLY A 44 0.82 -20.68 27.95
CA GLY A 44 -0.61 -20.46 28.10
C GLY A 44 -1.37 -20.86 26.83
N MET A 45 -2.23 -21.87 26.96
CA MET A 45 -3.07 -22.37 25.88
C MET A 45 -4.14 -21.34 25.49
N ILE A 46 -4.28 -21.09 24.20
CA ILE A 46 -5.20 -20.10 23.62
C ILE A 46 -6.33 -20.80 22.86
N ALA A 47 -6.00 -21.82 22.06
CA ALA A 47 -6.96 -22.51 21.20
C ALA A 47 -6.54 -23.96 20.96
N GLU A 48 -7.51 -24.77 20.53
CA GLU A 48 -7.31 -26.17 20.16
C GLU A 48 -7.88 -26.43 18.76
N ALA A 49 -7.12 -27.10 17.91
CA ALA A 49 -7.63 -27.69 16.68
C ALA A 49 -7.99 -29.16 16.97
N PHE A 50 -9.27 -29.52 16.79
CA PHE A 50 -9.76 -30.85 17.10
C PHE A 50 -9.59 -31.83 15.94
N ALA A 51 -9.09 -33.02 16.23
CA ALA A 51 -9.27 -34.19 15.39
C ALA A 51 -10.72 -34.67 15.55
N ASN A 52 -11.51 -34.54 14.50
CA ASN A 52 -12.96 -34.81 14.52
C ASN A 52 -13.44 -35.38 13.18
N CYS A 53 -14.74 -35.58 13.01
CA CYS A 53 -15.29 -36.20 11.80
C CYS A 53 -15.00 -35.44 10.49
N ARG A 54 -14.60 -34.16 10.55
CA ARG A 54 -14.20 -33.33 9.41
C ARG A 54 -12.71 -33.41 9.11
N VAL A 55 -11.88 -33.62 10.12
CA VAL A 55 -10.43 -33.76 10.01
C VAL A 55 -10.09 -35.22 9.77
N LYS A 56 -9.49 -35.55 8.63
CA LYS A 56 -9.34 -36.93 8.16
C LYS A 56 -8.04 -37.58 8.61
N THR A 57 -7.05 -36.79 8.98
CA THR A 57 -5.74 -37.28 9.45
C THR A 57 -5.22 -36.45 10.61
N ASP A 58 -4.33 -37.04 11.39
CA ASP A 58 -3.65 -36.34 12.48
C ASP A 58 -2.80 -35.18 11.94
N GLU A 59 -2.20 -35.33 10.76
CA GLU A 59 -1.46 -34.27 10.08
C GLU A 59 -2.36 -33.07 9.74
N GLU A 60 -3.61 -33.30 9.32
CA GLU A 60 -4.56 -32.23 9.05
C GLU A 60 -4.95 -31.50 10.36
N CYS A 61 -5.10 -32.23 11.47
CA CYS A 61 -5.31 -31.64 12.80
C CYS A 61 -4.16 -30.71 13.19
N ARG A 62 -2.91 -31.18 13.06
CA ARG A 62 -1.72 -30.37 13.34
C ARG A 62 -1.59 -29.18 12.39
N ALA A 63 -1.91 -29.36 11.11
CA ALA A 63 -1.89 -28.28 10.12
C ALA A 63 -2.91 -27.18 10.45
N ASN A 64 -4.10 -27.56 10.95
CA ASN A 64 -5.09 -26.58 11.40
C ASN A 64 -4.59 -25.77 12.60
N ALA A 65 -3.97 -26.42 13.60
CA ALA A 65 -3.34 -25.71 14.71
C ALA A 65 -2.23 -24.77 14.23
N ALA A 66 -1.36 -25.25 13.33
CA ALA A 66 -0.28 -24.44 12.75
C ALA A 66 -0.81 -23.22 11.97
N PHE A 67 -1.90 -23.38 11.22
CA PHE A 67 -2.55 -22.27 10.52
C PHE A 67 -3.10 -21.24 11.51
N ILE A 68 -3.80 -21.67 12.57
CA ILE A 68 -4.33 -20.77 13.60
C ILE A 68 -3.18 -20.01 14.30
N ALA A 69 -2.09 -20.70 14.65
CA ALA A 69 -0.91 -20.10 15.24
C ALA A 69 -0.22 -19.10 14.29
N GLY A 70 -0.11 -19.44 13.00
CA GLY A 70 0.46 -18.56 11.98
C GLY A 70 -0.41 -17.35 11.66
N ALA A 71 -1.73 -17.50 11.70
CA ALA A 71 -2.73 -16.44 11.51
C ALA A 71 -3.07 -15.71 12.82
N ASN A 72 -2.13 -15.67 13.77
CA ASN A 72 -2.31 -15.00 15.05
C ASN A 72 -2.55 -13.48 14.89
N PRO A 73 -3.03 -12.81 15.95
CA PRO A 73 -3.33 -11.39 15.92
C PRO A 73 -2.17 -10.50 15.50
N ALA A 74 -0.94 -10.78 15.94
CA ALA A 74 0.24 -10.00 15.59
C ALA A 74 0.50 -10.05 14.07
N ASN A 75 0.43 -11.25 13.47
CA ASN A 75 0.64 -11.45 12.04
C ASN A 75 -0.50 -10.85 11.20
N VAL A 76 -1.76 -10.96 11.66
CA VAL A 76 -2.90 -10.32 11.00
C VAL A 76 -2.75 -8.80 10.99
N LEU A 77 -2.32 -8.19 12.10
CA LEU A 77 -2.09 -6.75 12.19
C LEU A 77 -0.94 -6.30 11.27
N ALA A 78 0.15 -7.07 11.20
CA ALA A 78 1.25 -6.81 10.29
C ALA A 78 0.80 -6.86 8.82
N LEU A 79 0.06 -7.91 8.43
CA LEU A 79 -0.49 -8.03 7.07
C LEU A 79 -1.45 -6.89 6.70
N LEU A 80 -2.29 -6.43 7.65
CA LEU A 80 -3.16 -5.28 7.42
C LEU A 80 -2.36 -3.98 7.24
N ALA A 81 -1.28 -3.78 8.00
CA ALA A 81 -0.42 -2.62 7.87
C ALA A 81 0.33 -2.60 6.52
N GLU A 82 0.83 -3.75 6.07
CA GLU A 82 1.43 -3.91 4.74
C GLU A 82 0.40 -3.64 3.62
N PHE A 83 -0.82 -4.16 3.78
CA PHE A 83 -1.90 -3.92 2.84
C PHE A 83 -2.23 -2.42 2.72
N GLU A 84 -2.39 -1.72 3.86
CA GLU A 84 -2.62 -0.27 3.89
C GLU A 84 -1.49 0.48 3.17
N ALA A 85 -0.22 0.12 3.43
CA ALA A 85 0.94 0.73 2.78
C ALA A 85 0.97 0.51 1.26
N LEU A 86 0.67 -0.71 0.79
CA LEU A 86 0.58 -1.01 -0.64
C LEU A 86 -0.57 -0.26 -1.31
N HIS A 87 -1.72 -0.13 -0.63
CA HIS A 87 -2.86 0.61 -1.14
C HIS A 87 -2.54 2.10 -1.29
N ASP A 88 -1.88 2.70 -0.30
CA ASP A 88 -1.43 4.09 -0.35
C ASP A 88 -0.39 4.31 -1.45
N ARG A 89 0.57 3.40 -1.59
CA ARG A 89 1.56 3.42 -2.69
C ARG A 89 0.87 3.32 -4.05
N ALA A 90 -0.13 2.47 -4.20
CA ALA A 90 -0.91 2.36 -5.44
C ALA A 90 -1.71 3.63 -5.72
N ALA A 91 -2.32 4.25 -4.70
CA ALA A 91 -3.01 5.53 -4.85
C ALA A 91 -2.06 6.65 -5.29
N TYR A 92 -0.89 6.74 -4.66
CA TYR A 92 0.17 7.66 -5.04
C TYR A 92 0.60 7.46 -6.49
N TRP A 93 0.90 6.23 -6.90
CA TRP A 93 1.33 5.95 -8.28
C TRP A 93 0.22 6.18 -9.30
N ARG A 94 -1.05 5.94 -8.97
CA ARG A 94 -2.17 6.31 -9.85
C ARG A 94 -2.26 7.83 -10.02
N GLN A 95 -2.10 8.60 -8.94
CA GLN A 95 -2.07 10.06 -9.02
C GLN A 95 -0.89 10.53 -9.87
N ARG A 96 0.28 9.93 -9.71
CA ARG A 96 1.46 10.27 -10.49
C ARG A 96 1.34 9.83 -11.95
N ALA A 97 0.75 8.66 -12.23
CA ALA A 97 0.48 8.19 -13.59
C ALA A 97 -0.46 9.17 -14.31
N LYS A 98 -1.54 9.63 -13.67
CA LYS A 98 -2.38 10.72 -14.20
C LYS A 98 -1.60 12.02 -14.45
N SER A 99 -0.58 12.30 -13.65
CA SER A 99 0.31 13.45 -13.84
C SER A 99 1.41 13.22 -14.89
N ALA A 100 1.76 11.97 -15.19
CA ALA A 100 2.79 11.54 -16.15
C ALA A 100 2.20 11.23 -17.54
N GLU A 101 0.90 10.89 -17.61
CA GLU A 101 0.03 11.16 -18.77
C GLU A 101 0.08 12.65 -19.16
N GLY A 102 0.63 13.52 -18.31
CA GLY A 102 1.15 14.85 -18.65
C GLY A 102 2.35 14.87 -19.60
N HIS A 103 2.47 13.91 -20.53
CA HIS A 103 2.81 14.31 -21.88
C HIS A 103 1.62 15.13 -22.35
N LEU A 104 1.69 16.47 -22.20
CA LEU A 104 0.61 17.35 -22.64
C LEU A 104 0.12 16.86 -24.00
N HIS A 105 -1.15 16.50 -24.10
CA HIS A 105 -1.73 16.25 -25.40
C HIS A 105 -1.50 17.51 -26.24
N ALA A 106 -1.40 17.38 -27.57
CA ALA A 106 -1.21 18.55 -28.44
C ALA A 106 -2.26 19.65 -28.16
N SER A 107 -3.46 19.26 -27.71
CA SER A 107 -4.53 20.15 -27.22
C SER A 107 -4.19 20.91 -25.93
N ASP A 108 -3.54 20.28 -24.96
CA ASP A 108 -3.15 20.95 -23.71
C ASP A 108 -2.03 21.94 -23.96
N PHE A 109 -1.09 21.58 -24.84
CA PHE A 109 -0.03 22.48 -25.28
C PHE A 109 -0.61 23.69 -26.00
N GLN A 110 -1.56 23.48 -26.92
CA GLN A 110 -2.24 24.56 -27.61
C GLN A 110 -3.02 25.44 -26.63
N SER A 111 -3.76 24.84 -25.69
CA SER A 111 -4.50 25.60 -24.65
C SER A 111 -3.56 26.46 -23.80
N ALA A 112 -2.37 25.97 -23.47
CA ALA A 112 -1.35 26.74 -22.76
C ALA A 112 -0.77 27.87 -23.61
N CYS A 113 -0.59 27.67 -24.91
CA CYS A 113 -0.20 28.72 -25.85
C CYS A 113 -1.29 29.79 -25.98
N ASP A 114 -2.55 29.39 -26.08
CA ASP A 114 -3.69 30.31 -26.18
C ASP A 114 -3.82 31.14 -24.90
N ALA A 115 -3.67 30.52 -23.73
CA ALA A 115 -3.64 31.25 -22.46
C ALA A 115 -2.45 32.22 -22.37
N LEU A 116 -1.25 31.77 -22.77
CA LEU A 116 -0.07 32.63 -22.74
C LEU A 116 -0.16 33.78 -23.75
N HIS A 117 -0.84 33.58 -24.88
CA HIS A 117 -1.10 34.64 -25.86
C HIS A 117 -1.88 35.80 -25.23
N LEU A 118 -2.93 35.50 -24.47
CA LEU A 118 -3.75 36.49 -23.77
C LEU A 118 -2.96 37.32 -22.75
N ASP A 119 -1.91 36.74 -22.16
CA ASP A 119 -1.05 37.40 -21.17
C ASP A 119 0.21 38.03 -21.79
N SER A 120 0.40 37.91 -23.11
CA SER A 120 1.59 38.39 -23.80
C SER A 120 1.43 39.81 -24.35
N ASN A 121 2.53 40.39 -24.82
CA ASN A 121 2.51 41.64 -25.59
C ASN A 121 1.76 41.54 -26.93
N TYR A 122 1.20 40.37 -27.26
CA TYR A 122 0.43 40.12 -28.48
C TYR A 122 -1.07 39.95 -28.20
N ALA A 123 -1.53 40.18 -26.97
CA ALA A 123 -2.93 39.94 -26.56
C ALA A 123 -3.97 40.66 -27.44
N ASP A 124 -3.64 41.84 -27.94
CA ASP A 124 -4.53 42.64 -28.81
C ASP A 124 -4.57 42.14 -30.27
N ILE A 125 -3.75 41.16 -30.64
CA ILE A 125 -3.66 40.60 -31.99
C ILE A 125 -4.40 39.26 -32.02
N PRO A 126 -5.45 39.08 -32.86
CA PRO A 126 -6.11 37.78 -33.02
C PRO A 126 -5.13 36.67 -33.42
N VAL A 127 -5.34 35.44 -32.95
CA VAL A 127 -4.43 34.30 -33.15
C VAL A 127 -4.11 34.05 -34.63
N GLU A 128 -5.10 34.24 -35.50
CA GLU A 128 -5.01 34.03 -36.95
C GLU A 128 -4.11 35.07 -37.63
N GLN A 129 -3.92 36.23 -36.99
CA GLN A 129 -3.12 37.35 -37.48
C GLN A 129 -1.70 37.36 -36.90
N LEU A 130 -1.40 36.47 -35.94
CA LEU A 130 -0.04 36.31 -35.43
C LEU A 130 0.90 35.84 -36.55
N THR A 131 2.06 36.48 -36.63
CA THR A 131 3.17 36.00 -37.46
C THR A 131 3.74 34.70 -36.90
N GLU A 132 4.40 33.92 -37.75
CA GLU A 132 5.05 32.67 -37.34
C GLU A 132 6.12 32.88 -36.26
N VAL A 133 6.81 34.03 -36.27
CA VAL A 133 7.79 34.39 -35.23
C VAL A 133 7.11 34.63 -33.87
N GLN A 134 5.93 35.29 -33.86
CA GLN A 134 5.18 35.52 -32.63
C GLN A 134 4.62 34.21 -32.06
N LYS A 135 4.03 33.37 -32.92
CA LYS A 135 3.57 32.02 -32.52
C LYS A 135 4.71 31.18 -31.96
N ALA A 136 5.87 31.18 -32.63
CA ALA A 136 7.04 30.45 -32.16
C ALA A 136 7.56 30.93 -30.80
N ARG A 137 7.51 32.25 -30.53
CA ARG A 137 7.89 32.81 -29.23
C ARG A 137 6.97 32.31 -28.11
N ILE A 138 5.66 32.36 -28.32
CA ILE A 138 4.66 31.86 -27.36
C ILE A 138 4.88 30.36 -27.10
N SER A 139 4.92 29.56 -28.17
CA SER A 139 5.13 28.10 -28.08
C SER A 139 6.46 27.71 -27.41
N SER A 140 7.53 28.45 -27.67
CA SER A 140 8.85 28.23 -27.04
C SER A 140 8.84 28.55 -25.55
N ALA A 141 8.15 29.62 -25.14
CA ALA A 141 8.00 29.99 -23.73
C ALA A 141 7.23 28.91 -22.96
N VAL A 142 6.09 28.44 -23.50
CA VAL A 142 5.31 27.33 -22.93
C VAL A 142 6.18 26.07 -22.79
N ASN A 143 6.88 25.67 -23.86
CA ASN A 143 7.77 24.51 -23.83
C ASN A 143 8.89 24.61 -22.79
N THR A 144 9.39 25.80 -22.52
CA THR A 144 10.45 26.03 -21.53
C THR A 144 9.92 25.83 -20.11
N VAL A 145 8.74 26.39 -19.80
CA VAL A 145 8.08 26.21 -18.50
C VAL A 145 7.75 24.74 -18.26
N LEU A 146 7.15 24.07 -19.25
CA LEU A 146 6.79 22.65 -19.14
C LEU A 146 7.99 21.76 -18.86
N ARG A 147 9.11 21.95 -19.57
CA ARG A 147 10.36 21.22 -19.31
C ARG A 147 10.89 21.46 -17.90
N ALA A 148 10.92 22.71 -17.43
CA ALA A 148 11.40 23.04 -16.10
C ALA A 148 10.53 22.42 -14.99
N VAL A 149 9.21 22.47 -15.14
CA VAL A 149 8.26 21.87 -14.20
C VAL A 149 8.40 20.34 -14.19
N ASN A 150 8.48 19.70 -15.36
CA ASN A 150 8.64 18.25 -15.47
C ASN A 150 9.98 17.79 -14.88
N ALA A 151 11.10 18.45 -15.17
CA ALA A 151 12.38 18.15 -14.54
C ALA A 151 12.31 18.24 -13.00
N ARG A 152 11.61 19.25 -12.47
CA ARG A 152 11.40 19.38 -11.01
C ARG A 152 10.40 18.36 -10.44
N ARG A 153 9.50 17.81 -11.25
CA ARG A 153 8.63 16.69 -10.87
C ARG A 153 9.40 15.37 -10.85
N ASP A 154 10.32 15.16 -11.79
CA ASP A 154 11.17 13.96 -11.85
C ASP A 154 12.16 13.91 -10.69
N LEU A 155 12.72 15.06 -10.32
CA LEU A 155 13.58 15.19 -9.13
C LEU A 155 12.82 14.97 -7.81
N ARG A 156 11.50 15.22 -7.78
CA ARG A 156 10.64 14.84 -6.65
C ARG A 156 10.43 13.33 -6.71
N ARG A 157 11.43 12.59 -6.20
CA ARG A 157 11.22 11.21 -5.76
C ARG A 157 10.06 11.23 -4.75
N PRO A 158 9.13 10.27 -4.79
CA PRO A 158 8.32 10.01 -3.62
C PRO A 158 9.30 9.84 -2.46
N THR A 159 9.11 10.55 -1.35
CA THR A 159 9.79 10.17 -0.12
C THR A 159 9.46 8.71 0.06
N ASP A 160 10.46 7.82 -0.02
CA ASP A 160 10.19 6.41 0.15
C ASP A 160 9.68 6.30 1.58
N VAL A 161 8.38 6.03 1.71
CA VAL A 161 7.71 6.05 3.02
C VAL A 161 8.32 4.98 3.94
N THR A 162 9.02 4.01 3.35
CA THR A 162 10.01 3.11 3.97
C THR A 162 11.08 3.87 4.75
N ASP A 163 11.82 4.83 4.16
CA ASP A 163 12.88 5.57 4.88
C ASP A 163 12.32 6.41 6.06
N GLN A 164 11.10 6.94 5.93
CA GLN A 164 10.45 7.68 7.02
C GLN A 164 9.90 6.77 8.12
N ARG A 165 9.37 5.59 7.79
CA ARG A 165 8.90 4.62 8.79
C ARG A 165 10.05 3.91 9.47
N ASP A 166 11.12 3.59 8.76
CA ASP A 166 12.31 2.95 9.32
C ASP A 166 13.01 3.91 10.29
N ASN A 167 13.12 5.21 9.94
CA ASN A 167 13.62 6.23 10.88
C ASN A 167 12.67 6.48 12.07
N GLN A 168 11.35 6.42 11.88
CA GLN A 168 10.38 6.56 12.98
C GLN A 168 10.33 5.31 13.90
N ASN A 169 10.57 4.12 13.36
CA ASN A 169 10.65 2.88 14.14
C ASN A 169 11.98 2.80 14.89
N LEU A 170 13.09 3.25 14.29
CA LEU A 170 14.40 3.36 14.97
C LEU A 170 14.38 4.37 16.13
N THR A 171 13.66 5.49 15.99
CA THR A 171 13.53 6.48 17.08
C THR A 171 12.58 6.04 18.19
N ARG A 172 11.64 5.11 17.94
CA ARG A 172 10.76 4.54 18.98
C ARG A 172 11.34 3.34 19.72
N GLN A 173 12.37 2.68 19.18
CA GLN A 173 13.08 1.60 19.86
C GLN A 173 14.25 2.09 20.74
N ALA A 174 14.57 3.39 20.69
CA ALA A 174 15.68 4.01 21.39
C ALA A 174 15.26 4.88 22.61
N GLY A 175 14.01 4.79 23.06
CA GLY A 175 13.47 5.48 24.24
C GLY A 175 12.61 4.54 25.08
#